data_AF-A0A9Y1LSJ9-F1
#
_entry.id   AF-A0A9Y1LSJ9-F1
#
_cell.length_a   1.000
_cell.length_b   1.000
_cell.length_c   1.000
_cell.angle_alpha   90.00
_cell.angle_beta   90.00
_cell.angle_gamma   90.00
#
_symmetry.space_group_name_H-M   'P 1'
#
loop_
_entity.id
_entity.type
_entity.pdbx_description
1 polymer ?
#
loop_
_entity_poly.entity_id
_entity_poly.type
_entity_poly.pdbx_seq_one_letter_code
_entity_poly.pdbx_strand_id
1 'polypeptide(L)'
;PKHTVPTLDDDGFYLWDSHAIMIYLMERYGKDSSLYPKNDQSKALVNQRLFFDCGDLFARHVRVVNQLLFGGATELTEKDIKFVAENYDIVEHFLQGGKFIAGNEVTIADISIWCTITNSSTYSPLDLEKYPNIKAWFERMKALPYAHINIEGRKEFEKLFAKFLNK
;
A
#
# COMPACT_ATOMS: atom_id res chain seq x y z
N PRO A 1 -15.46 16.86 -2.24
CA PRO A 1 -15.28 17.36 -3.64
C PRO A 1 -14.43 16.45 -4.54
N LYS A 2 -13.42 15.74 -4.01
CA LYS A 2 -12.49 14.94 -4.84
C LYS A 2 -13.08 13.63 -5.39
N HIS A 3 -14.22 13.17 -4.85
CA HIS A 3 -14.90 11.91 -5.19
C HIS A 3 -13.99 10.67 -5.09
N THR A 4 -13.16 10.64 -4.06
CA THR A 4 -12.20 9.55 -3.80
C THR A 4 -12.55 8.83 -2.52
N VAL A 5 -12.32 7.53 -2.52
CA VAL A 5 -12.31 6.71 -1.32
C VAL A 5 -10.85 6.40 -0.94
N PRO A 6 -10.53 6.31 0.36
CA PRO A 6 -11.40 6.57 1.51
C PRO A 6 -11.64 8.07 1.78
N THR A 7 -12.78 8.38 2.41
CA THR A 7 -13.07 9.66 3.07
C THR A 7 -13.64 9.35 4.46
N LEU A 8 -13.01 9.88 5.50
CA LEU A 8 -13.41 9.79 6.90
C LEU A 8 -14.41 10.91 7.23
N ASP A 9 -15.44 10.57 8.00
CA ASP A 9 -16.28 11.51 8.75
C ASP A 9 -16.02 11.24 10.24
N ASP A 10 -15.42 12.20 10.93
CA ASP A 10 -15.16 12.16 12.38
C ASP A 10 -15.95 13.29 13.05
N ASP A 11 -17.21 13.00 13.39
CA ASP A 11 -18.17 13.94 14.01
C ASP A 11 -18.34 15.26 13.22
N GLY A 12 -18.48 15.17 11.90
CA GLY A 12 -18.63 16.32 11.01
C GLY A 12 -17.31 16.94 10.55
N PHE A 13 -16.17 16.41 11.00
CA PHE A 13 -14.87 16.67 10.39
C PHE A 13 -14.61 15.69 9.24
N TYR A 14 -14.60 16.20 8.01
CA TYR A 14 -14.37 15.40 6.81
C TYR A 14 -12.89 15.45 6.37
N LEU A 15 -12.26 14.28 6.27
CA LEU A 15 -10.88 14.13 5.80
C LEU A 15 -10.79 13.01 4.76
N TRP A 16 -10.27 13.32 3.57
CA TRP A 16 -9.95 12.31 2.55
C TRP A 16 -8.43 12.15 2.42
N ASP A 17 -8.01 11.16 1.63
CA ASP A 17 -6.62 10.64 1.53
C ASP A 17 -6.29 9.64 2.66
N SER A 18 -6.01 8.39 2.28
CA SER A 18 -5.72 7.31 3.22
C SER A 18 -4.51 7.61 4.11
N HIS A 19 -3.48 8.28 3.60
CA HIS A 19 -2.28 8.61 4.36
C HIS A 19 -2.58 9.67 5.42
N ALA A 20 -3.29 10.73 5.04
CA ALA A 20 -3.73 11.77 5.97
C ALA A 20 -4.66 11.21 7.04
N ILE A 21 -5.62 10.35 6.64
CA ILE A 21 -6.54 9.67 7.57
C ILE A 21 -5.76 8.80 8.57
N MET A 22 -4.82 7.97 8.10
CA MET A 22 -4.02 7.11 9.00
C MET A 22 -3.23 7.95 10.01
N ILE A 23 -2.58 9.03 9.57
CA ILE A 23 -1.85 9.93 10.47
C ILE A 23 -2.81 10.55 11.50
N TYR A 24 -3.94 11.09 11.05
CA TYR A 24 -4.95 11.71 11.92
C TYR A 24 -5.46 10.74 12.98
N LEU A 25 -5.81 9.51 12.58
CA LEU A 25 -6.31 8.48 13.50
C LEU A 25 -5.25 8.11 14.54
N MET A 26 -3.98 8.04 14.16
CA MET A 26 -2.90 7.75 15.11
C MET A 26 -2.63 8.92 16.06
N GLU A 27 -2.64 10.16 15.57
CA GLU A 27 -2.42 11.34 16.44
C GLU A 27 -3.61 11.60 17.39
N ARG A 28 -4.84 11.29 16.98
CA ARG A 28 -6.05 11.56 17.78
C ARG A 28 -6.47 10.40 18.67
N TYR A 29 -6.39 9.16 18.17
CA TYR A 29 -6.96 7.97 18.84
C TYR A 29 -5.93 6.91 19.21
N GLY A 30 -4.67 7.06 18.77
CA GLY A 30 -3.59 6.14 19.12
C GLY A 30 -3.37 6.08 20.63
N LYS A 31 -3.53 4.88 21.22
CA LYS A 31 -3.31 4.66 22.66
C LYS A 31 -1.82 4.73 23.02
N ASP A 32 -0.97 4.35 22.08
CA ASP A 32 0.49 4.45 22.17
C ASP A 32 1.06 4.97 20.84
N SER A 33 2.37 5.18 20.80
CA SER A 33 3.09 5.65 19.61
C SER A 33 3.74 4.51 18.82
N SER A 34 3.24 3.27 18.92
CA SER A 34 3.85 2.11 18.23
C SER A 34 3.70 2.23 16.71
N LEU A 35 2.46 2.44 16.24
CA LEU A 35 2.16 2.51 14.81
C LEU A 35 2.55 3.83 14.15
N TYR A 36 2.68 4.89 14.94
CA TYR A 36 3.16 6.21 14.50
C TYR A 36 4.08 6.83 15.56
N PRO A 37 5.40 6.59 15.46
CA PRO A 37 6.37 7.08 16.45
C PRO A 37 6.40 8.61 16.56
N LYS A 38 6.67 9.10 17.77
CA LYS A 38 6.82 10.53 18.05
C LYS A 38 8.26 11.05 17.90
N ASN A 39 9.25 10.16 17.92
CA ASN A 39 10.65 10.55 17.70
C ASN A 39 10.83 11.10 16.28
N ASP A 40 11.49 12.25 16.15
CA ASP A 40 11.62 12.99 14.89
C ASP A 40 12.15 12.13 13.74
N GLN A 41 13.19 11.31 13.97
CA GLN A 41 13.80 10.49 12.93
C GLN A 41 12.90 9.33 12.53
N SER A 42 12.33 8.60 13.49
CA SER A 42 11.40 7.50 13.19
C SER A 42 10.13 8.00 12.51
N LYS A 43 9.58 9.14 12.96
CA LYS A 43 8.43 9.79 12.33
C LYS A 43 8.74 10.22 10.89
N ALA A 44 9.92 10.79 10.66
CA ALA A 44 10.37 11.18 9.32
C ALA A 44 10.50 9.97 8.39
N LEU A 45 11.01 8.83 8.87
CA LEU A 45 11.06 7.60 8.10
C LEU A 45 9.66 7.10 7.75
N VAL A 46 8.72 7.03 8.70
CA VAL A 46 7.33 6.63 8.40
C VAL A 46 6.71 7.56 7.36
N ASN A 47 6.86 8.87 7.52
CA ASN A 47 6.34 9.84 6.56
C ASN A 47 6.97 9.67 5.17
N GLN A 48 8.28 9.46 5.08
CA GLN A 48 8.96 9.22 3.81
C GLN A 48 8.34 8.02 3.07
N ARG A 49 8.02 6.95 3.79
CA ARG A 49 7.44 5.71 3.24
C ARG A 49 5.98 5.92 2.81
N LEU A 50 5.20 6.68 3.58
CA LEU A 50 3.84 7.09 3.20
C LEU A 50 3.83 7.97 1.95
N PHE A 51 4.76 8.94 1.84
CA PHE A 51 4.86 9.77 0.65
C PHE A 51 5.39 8.99 -0.57
N PHE A 52 6.25 7.99 -0.36
CA PHE A 52 6.63 7.05 -1.41
C PHE A 52 5.41 6.26 -1.90
N ASP A 53 4.56 5.77 -1.00
CA ASP A 53 3.33 5.09 -1.39
C ASP A 53 2.41 6.01 -2.19
N CYS A 54 2.10 7.18 -1.64
CA CYS A 54 1.22 8.17 -2.27
C CYS A 54 1.72 8.66 -3.64
N GLY A 55 2.99 9.05 -3.72
CA GLY A 55 3.55 9.76 -4.87
C GLY A 55 4.10 8.84 -5.95
N ASP A 56 4.46 7.60 -5.59
CA ASP A 56 5.09 6.65 -6.49
C ASP A 56 4.33 5.33 -6.54
N LEU A 57 4.37 4.49 -5.50
CA LEU A 57 3.83 3.13 -5.54
C LEU A 57 2.35 3.07 -5.94
N PHE A 58 1.48 3.76 -5.21
CA PHE A 58 0.05 3.82 -5.48
C PHE A 58 -0.26 4.62 -6.74
N ALA A 59 0.49 5.69 -7.01
CA ALA A 59 0.33 6.49 -8.23
C ALA A 59 0.56 5.65 -9.49
N ARG A 60 1.59 4.79 -9.51
CA ARG A 60 1.83 3.84 -10.61
C ARG A 60 0.73 2.79 -10.69
N HIS A 61 0.33 2.23 -9.55
CA HIS A 61 -0.76 1.26 -9.47
C HIS A 61 -2.06 1.81 -10.10
N VAL A 62 -2.51 2.97 -9.63
CA VAL A 62 -3.73 3.62 -10.13
C VAL A 62 -3.61 3.97 -11.60
N ARG A 63 -2.45 4.45 -12.06
CA ARG A 63 -2.22 4.73 -13.47
C ARG A 63 -2.45 3.49 -14.34
N VAL A 64 -1.97 2.32 -13.93
CA VAL A 64 -2.14 1.08 -14.69
C VAL A 64 -3.57 0.57 -14.60
N VAL A 65 -4.14 0.50 -13.40
CA VAL A 65 -5.50 -0.02 -13.18
C VAL A 65 -6.56 0.83 -13.89
N ASN A 66 -6.40 2.16 -13.91
CA ASN A 66 -7.36 3.04 -14.57
C ASN A 66 -7.40 2.87 -16.09
N GLN A 67 -6.33 2.38 -16.74
CA GLN A 67 -6.35 2.07 -18.18
C GLN A 67 -7.43 1.02 -18.48
N LEU A 68 -7.56 -0.01 -17.63
CA LEU A 68 -8.58 -1.05 -17.76
C LEU A 68 -9.96 -0.57 -17.30
N LEU A 69 -10.04 0.01 -16.09
CA LEU A 69 -11.33 0.32 -15.47
C LEU A 69 -12.07 1.48 -16.15
N PHE A 70 -11.33 2.48 -16.64
CA PHE A 70 -11.91 3.71 -17.16
C PHE A 70 -11.34 4.14 -18.52
N GLY A 71 -10.19 3.60 -18.93
CA GLY A 71 -9.53 3.92 -20.19
C GLY A 71 -9.93 3.05 -21.38
N GLY A 72 -10.71 1.97 -21.14
CA GLY A 72 -11.16 1.06 -22.18
C GLY A 72 -10.10 0.08 -22.69
N ALA A 73 -8.93 0.01 -22.04
CA ALA A 73 -7.98 -1.07 -22.30
C ALA A 73 -8.58 -2.41 -21.85
N THR A 74 -8.20 -3.48 -22.53
CA THR A 74 -8.67 -4.84 -22.23
C THR A 74 -7.52 -5.78 -21.85
N GLU A 75 -6.28 -5.32 -22.00
CA GLU A 75 -5.05 -5.99 -21.61
C GLU A 75 -4.05 -4.97 -21.04
N LEU A 76 -3.04 -5.47 -20.31
CA LEU A 76 -1.91 -4.68 -19.85
C LEU A 76 -0.66 -5.05 -20.61
N THR A 77 0.16 -4.04 -20.95
CA THR A 77 1.42 -4.28 -21.63
C THR A 77 2.50 -4.74 -20.65
N GLU A 78 3.53 -5.43 -21.15
CA GLU A 78 4.73 -5.70 -20.33
C GLU A 78 5.36 -4.44 -19.75
N LYS A 79 5.22 -3.30 -20.46
CA LYS A 79 5.73 -2.01 -19.99
C LYS A 79 4.96 -1.53 -18.76
N ASP A 80 3.64 -1.68 -18.74
CA ASP A 80 2.82 -1.32 -17.57
C ASP A 80 3.16 -2.18 -16.35
N ILE A 81 3.35 -3.49 -16.59
CA ILE A 81 3.73 -4.44 -15.54
C ILE A 81 5.12 -4.09 -14.98
N LYS A 82 6.12 -3.90 -15.84
CA LYS A 82 7.48 -3.52 -15.43
C LYS A 82 7.50 -2.18 -14.70
N PHE A 83 6.72 -1.20 -15.16
CA PHE A 83 6.63 0.11 -14.54
C PHE A 83 6.18 0.05 -13.07
N VAL A 84 5.27 -0.86 -12.73
CA VAL A 84 4.86 -1.10 -11.33
C VAL A 84 5.90 -1.92 -10.58
N ALA A 85 6.45 -2.95 -11.22
CA ALA A 85 7.45 -3.83 -10.61
C ALA A 85 8.75 -3.12 -10.20
N GLU A 86 9.13 -2.03 -10.86
CA GLU A 86 10.30 -1.20 -10.48
C GLU A 86 10.25 -0.73 -9.02
N ASN A 87 9.05 -0.48 -8.47
CA ASN A 87 8.92 -0.06 -7.08
C ASN A 87 9.13 -1.21 -6.09
N TYR A 88 9.11 -2.48 -6.53
CA TYR A 88 9.41 -3.62 -5.66
C TYR A 88 10.88 -3.64 -5.24
N ASP A 89 11.79 -3.20 -6.11
CA ASP A 89 13.23 -3.06 -5.77
C ASP A 89 13.43 -2.02 -4.64
N ILE A 90 12.62 -0.95 -4.64
CA ILE A 90 12.68 0.08 -3.59
C ILE A 90 12.11 -0.45 -2.27
N VAL A 91 10.98 -1.16 -2.30
CA VAL A 91 10.39 -1.77 -1.10
C VAL A 91 11.34 -2.81 -0.50
N GLU A 92 11.96 -3.64 -1.35
CA GLU A 92 12.99 -4.59 -0.92
C GLU A 92 14.17 -3.88 -0.25
N HIS A 93 14.63 -2.76 -0.81
CA HIS A 93 15.68 -1.94 -0.22
C HIS A 93 15.28 -1.34 1.14
N PHE A 94 14.06 -0.83 1.30
CA PHE A 94 13.59 -0.34 2.60
C PHE A 94 13.62 -1.42 3.68
N LEU A 95 13.28 -2.66 3.32
CA LEU A 95 13.28 -3.81 4.23
C LEU A 95 14.69 -4.33 4.56
N GLN A 96 15.75 -3.84 3.91
CA GLN A 96 17.13 -4.10 4.36
C GLN A 96 17.43 -3.35 5.67
N GLY A 97 16.71 -2.25 5.95
CA GLY A 97 16.90 -1.43 7.14
C GLY A 97 16.24 -1.96 8.42
N GLY A 98 15.46 -3.03 8.34
CA GLY A 98 14.77 -3.61 9.50
C GLY A 98 13.69 -4.62 9.15
N LYS A 99 12.96 -5.10 10.17
CA LYS A 99 11.88 -6.09 9.99
C LYS A 99 10.64 -5.55 9.25
N PHE A 100 10.45 -4.25 9.25
CA PHE A 100 9.29 -3.54 8.73
C PHE A 100 9.75 -2.34 7.89
N ILE A 101 8.85 -1.77 7.11
CA ILE A 101 9.13 -0.77 6.06
C ILE A 101 9.86 0.47 6.59
N ALA A 102 9.64 0.83 7.85
CA ALA A 102 10.22 2.00 8.50
C ALA A 102 11.17 1.67 9.67
N GLY A 103 11.52 0.39 9.89
CA GLY A 103 12.40 -0.02 10.98
C GLY A 103 12.11 -1.42 11.53
N ASN A 104 12.19 -1.59 12.84
CA ASN A 104 12.02 -2.90 13.48
C ASN A 104 10.62 -3.18 14.04
N GLU A 105 9.78 -2.16 14.09
CA GLU A 105 8.40 -2.23 14.57
C GLU A 105 7.43 -1.91 13.42
N VAL A 106 6.24 -2.51 13.46
CA VAL A 106 5.19 -2.26 12.47
C VAL A 106 4.64 -0.84 12.62
N THR A 107 4.38 -0.18 11.48
CA THR A 107 3.85 1.19 11.45
C THR A 107 2.71 1.32 10.44
N ILE A 108 2.06 2.49 10.41
CA ILE A 108 1.07 2.81 9.37
C ILE A 108 1.67 2.80 7.94
N ALA A 109 2.99 2.97 7.78
CA ALA A 109 3.65 2.83 6.49
C ALA A 109 3.60 1.38 5.97
N ASP A 110 3.74 0.39 6.87
CA ASP A 110 3.60 -1.02 6.50
C ASP A 110 2.18 -1.32 6.01
N ILE A 111 1.16 -0.80 6.71
CA ILE A 111 -0.23 -1.00 6.33
C ILE A 111 -0.51 -0.41 4.94
N SER A 112 -0.05 0.83 4.69
CA SER A 112 -0.22 1.52 3.40
C SER A 112 0.42 0.74 2.26
N ILE A 113 1.73 0.49 2.36
CA ILE A 113 2.48 -0.17 1.30
C ILE A 113 2.01 -1.60 1.09
N TRP A 114 1.63 -2.32 2.16
CA TRP A 114 1.15 -3.70 2.05
C TRP A 114 -0.16 -3.78 1.26
N CYS A 115 -1.10 -2.86 1.48
CA CYS A 115 -2.31 -2.76 0.68
C CYS A 115 -1.98 -2.52 -0.81
N THR A 116 -1.13 -1.55 -1.12
CA THR A 116 -0.81 -1.22 -2.52
C THR A 116 -0.05 -2.34 -3.23
N ILE A 117 0.97 -2.92 -2.59
CA ILE A 117 1.82 -3.94 -3.21
C ILE A 117 1.07 -5.27 -3.41
N THR A 118 0.18 -5.63 -2.47
CA THR A 118 -0.60 -6.87 -2.60
C THR A 118 -1.65 -6.76 -3.70
N ASN A 119 -2.30 -5.59 -3.88
CA ASN A 119 -3.18 -5.35 -5.03
C ASN A 119 -2.42 -5.26 -6.36
N SER A 120 -1.23 -4.64 -6.37
CA SER A 120 -0.38 -4.60 -7.57
C SER A 120 0.06 -6.00 -8.01
N SER A 121 0.26 -6.91 -7.05
CA SER A 121 0.66 -8.30 -7.33
C SER A 121 -0.39 -9.12 -8.09
N THR A 122 -1.63 -8.63 -8.20
CA THR A 122 -2.69 -9.25 -9.01
C THR A 122 -2.38 -9.26 -10.50
N TYR A 123 -1.68 -8.24 -11.01
CA TYR A 123 -1.34 -8.12 -12.43
C TYR A 123 0.17 -7.97 -12.69
N SER A 124 0.93 -7.63 -11.65
CA SER A 124 2.38 -7.56 -11.68
C SER A 124 2.95 -8.49 -10.61
N PRO A 125 3.02 -9.81 -10.87
CA PRO A 125 3.44 -10.80 -9.89
C PRO A 125 4.80 -10.47 -9.26
N LEU A 126 4.90 -10.67 -7.94
CA LEU A 126 6.15 -10.54 -7.20
C LEU A 126 6.98 -11.82 -7.34
N ASP A 127 8.21 -11.66 -7.84
CA ASP A 127 9.21 -12.72 -7.77
C ASP A 127 9.79 -12.81 -6.35
N LEU A 128 9.24 -13.71 -5.54
CA LEU A 128 9.65 -13.88 -4.15
C LEU A 128 11.02 -14.56 -3.99
N GLU A 129 11.63 -15.06 -5.07
CA GLU A 129 13.04 -15.50 -5.06
C GLU A 129 13.97 -14.29 -5.20
N LYS A 130 13.61 -13.32 -6.04
CA LYS A 130 14.30 -12.02 -6.15
C LYS A 130 14.12 -11.15 -4.91
N TYR A 131 12.96 -11.24 -4.24
CA TYR A 131 12.56 -10.35 -3.13
C TYR A 131 12.38 -11.09 -1.79
N PRO A 132 13.46 -11.62 -1.20
CA PRO A 132 13.37 -12.38 0.04
C PRO A 132 12.94 -11.54 1.25
N ASN A 133 13.27 -10.24 1.31
CA ASN A 133 12.86 -9.41 2.44
C ASN A 133 11.37 -9.08 2.35
N ILE A 134 10.84 -8.78 1.16
CA ILE A 134 9.39 -8.66 0.94
C ILE A 134 8.69 -9.96 1.31
N LYS A 135 9.20 -11.11 0.89
CA LYS A 135 8.63 -12.43 1.26
C LYS A 135 8.52 -12.58 2.78
N ALA A 136 9.61 -12.32 3.50
CA ALA A 136 9.62 -12.43 4.96
C ALA A 136 8.70 -11.39 5.64
N TRP A 137 8.64 -10.17 5.10
CA TRP A 137 7.76 -9.11 5.56
C TRP A 137 6.28 -9.45 5.35
N PHE A 138 5.91 -10.03 4.20
CA PHE A 138 4.56 -10.51 3.95
C PHE A 138 4.11 -11.54 4.97
N GLU A 139 4.96 -12.48 5.36
CA GLU A 139 4.62 -13.45 6.40
C GLU A 139 4.38 -12.77 7.76
N ARG A 140 5.17 -11.75 8.10
CA ARG A 140 4.91 -10.93 9.30
C ARG A 140 3.59 -10.17 9.21
N MET A 141 3.30 -9.54 8.07
CA MET A 141 2.05 -8.79 7.85
C MET A 141 0.82 -9.71 7.90
N LYS A 142 0.89 -10.92 7.33
CA LYS A 142 -0.18 -11.93 7.39
C LYS A 142 -0.45 -12.44 8.81
N ALA A 143 0.55 -12.42 9.68
CA ALA A 143 0.41 -12.84 11.08
C ALA A 143 -0.24 -11.78 11.98
N LEU A 144 -0.43 -10.55 11.48
CA LEU A 144 -1.12 -9.50 12.24
C LEU A 144 -2.61 -9.87 12.44
N PRO A 145 -3.21 -9.57 13.60
CA PRO A 145 -4.58 -9.99 13.91
C PRO A 145 -5.63 -9.41 12.94
N TYR A 146 -5.34 -8.26 12.35
CA TYR A 146 -6.20 -7.56 11.39
C TYR A 146 -5.84 -7.82 9.92
N ALA A 147 -4.88 -8.72 9.63
CA ALA A 147 -4.43 -9.00 8.27
C ALA A 147 -5.55 -9.49 7.34
N HIS A 148 -6.54 -10.19 7.89
CA HIS A 148 -7.68 -10.72 7.17
C HIS A 148 -8.46 -9.63 6.39
N ILE A 149 -8.51 -8.41 6.92
CA ILE A 149 -9.22 -7.27 6.30
C ILE A 149 -8.65 -6.97 4.90
N ASN A 150 -7.32 -6.83 4.79
CA ASN A 150 -6.68 -6.59 3.49
C ASN A 150 -6.76 -7.83 2.59
N ILE A 151 -6.60 -9.03 3.15
CA ILE A 151 -6.66 -10.29 2.38
C ILE A 151 -8.03 -10.44 1.71
N GLU A 152 -9.11 -10.13 2.42
CA GLU A 152 -10.48 -10.15 1.88
C GLU A 152 -10.70 -9.05 0.85
N GLY A 153 -10.28 -7.81 1.15
CA GLY A 153 -10.39 -6.69 0.21
C GLY A 153 -9.64 -6.94 -1.10
N ARG A 154 -8.43 -7.51 -1.02
CA ARG A 154 -7.64 -7.92 -2.20
C ARG A 154 -8.40 -8.96 -3.05
N LYS A 155 -9.04 -9.96 -2.44
CA LYS A 155 -9.82 -10.96 -3.21
C LYS A 155 -10.96 -10.32 -3.98
N GLU A 156 -11.62 -9.32 -3.40
CA GLU A 156 -12.66 -8.56 -4.11
C GLU A 156 -12.07 -7.70 -5.24
N PHE A 157 -10.91 -7.09 -5.03
CA PHE A 157 -10.17 -6.40 -6.09
C PHE A 157 -9.79 -7.34 -7.23
N GLU A 158 -9.26 -8.54 -6.94
CA GLU A 158 -8.93 -9.55 -7.95
C GLU A 158 -10.14 -9.95 -8.81
N LYS A 159 -11.29 -10.18 -8.16
CA LYS A 159 -12.56 -10.47 -8.86
C LYS A 159 -13.01 -9.31 -9.73
N LEU A 160 -12.89 -8.07 -9.25
CA LEU A 160 -13.23 -6.88 -10.03
C LEU A 160 -12.31 -6.77 -11.24
N PHE A 161 -11.00 -6.83 -11.01
CA PHE A 161 -9.96 -6.67 -12.01
C PHE A 161 -10.07 -7.70 -13.15
N ALA A 162 -10.32 -8.97 -12.79
CA ALA A 162 -10.53 -10.05 -13.75
C ALA A 162 -11.73 -9.84 -14.69
N LYS A 163 -12.73 -9.02 -14.32
CA LYS A 163 -13.88 -8.69 -15.20
C LYS A 163 -13.52 -7.70 -16.30
N PHE A 164 -12.40 -7.01 -16.20
CA PHE A 164 -11.96 -6.01 -17.19
C PHE A 164 -10.82 -6.54 -18.07
N LEU A 165 -10.04 -7.49 -17.57
CA LEU A 165 -9.10 -8.24 -18.40
C LEU A 165 -9.85 -9.11 -19.42
N ASN A 166 -9.42 -9.07 -20.68
CA ASN A 166 -9.93 -9.88 -21.80
C ASN A 166 -11.42 -9.68 -22.16
N LYS A 167 -11.98 -8.50 -21.86
CA LYS A 167 -13.21 -8.03 -22.53
C LYS A 167 -12.92 -7.60 -23.96
#